data_AF-A0A6A2XRI6-F1
#
_entry.id   AF-A0A6A2XRI6-F1
#
_cell.length_a   1.000
_cell.length_b   1.000
_cell.length_c   1.000
_cell.angle_alpha   90.00
_cell.angle_beta   90.00
_cell.angle_gamma   90.00
#
_symmetry.space_group_name_H-M   'P 1'
#
loop_
_entity.id
_entity.type
_entity.pdbx_description
1 polymer ?
#
loop_
_entity_poly.entity_id
_entity_poly.type
_entity_poly.pdbx_seq_one_letter_code
_entity_poly.pdbx_strand_id
1 'polypeptide(L)'
;MNSKSTFKFMSGTSMSCPHLSGIVALLKSSHPNWSPAATKSAMMTSTDLFNIEGKPIVDETLQPANVFATGAGHVNPCRADNPGFIYDIQPDDYILYLCGLGYKDEEVGKIAHRSIKCSEEPRIRKES
;
A
#
# COMPACT_ATOMS: atom_id res chain seq x y z
N MET A 1 -43.78 -6.05 -0.75
CA MET A 1 -42.93 -5.17 0.08
C MET A 1 -41.53 -5.17 -0.49
N ASN A 2 -41.16 -4.16 -1.29
CA ASN A 2 -39.82 -4.04 -1.86
C ASN A 2 -39.21 -2.75 -1.31
N SER A 3 -38.64 -2.84 -0.11
CA SER A 3 -37.99 -1.69 0.52
C SER A 3 -36.61 -1.52 -0.09
N LYS A 4 -36.42 -0.49 -0.92
CA LYS A 4 -35.07 -0.05 -1.31
C LYS A 4 -34.40 0.54 -0.07
N SER A 5 -33.52 -0.24 0.55
CA SER A 5 -32.71 0.25 1.66
C SER A 5 -31.59 1.15 1.13
N THR A 6 -31.48 2.37 1.66
CA THR A 6 -30.39 3.31 1.37
C THR A 6 -29.05 2.83 1.89
N PHE A 7 -29.05 1.97 2.92
CA PHE A 7 -27.85 1.44 3.57
C PHE A 7 -27.89 -0.09 3.63
N LYS A 8 -26.73 -0.73 3.54
CA LYS A 8 -26.59 -2.19 3.62
C LYS A 8 -25.30 -2.57 4.33
N PHE A 9 -25.37 -3.58 5.19
CA PHE A 9 -24.19 -4.21 5.75
C PHE A 9 -23.55 -5.13 4.70
N MET A 10 -22.28 -4.92 4.43
CA MET A 10 -21.48 -5.71 3.51
C MET A 10 -20.11 -5.98 4.14
N SER A 11 -19.46 -7.05 3.69
CA SER A 11 -18.13 -7.45 4.13
C SER A 11 -17.26 -7.76 2.91
N GLY A 12 -15.93 -7.70 3.10
CA GLY A 12 -14.94 -7.97 2.08
C GLY A 12 -13.90 -6.86 1.96
N THR A 13 -12.80 -7.15 1.28
CA THR A 13 -11.72 -6.19 1.01
C THR A 13 -12.19 -5.00 0.17
N SER A 14 -13.28 -5.16 -0.58
CA SER A 14 -14.00 -4.08 -1.27
C SER A 14 -14.58 -3.03 -0.32
N MET A 15 -14.83 -3.38 0.96
CA MET A 15 -15.19 -2.43 2.01
C MET A 15 -13.95 -1.82 2.67
N SER A 16 -12.85 -2.56 2.83
CA SER A 16 -11.60 -2.04 3.39
C SER A 16 -10.89 -1.03 2.47
N CYS A 17 -10.91 -1.28 1.16
CA CYS A 17 -10.30 -0.41 0.15
C CYS A 17 -10.74 1.06 0.25
N PRO A 18 -12.05 1.40 0.26
CA PRO A 18 -12.48 2.79 0.38
C PRO A 18 -12.13 3.43 1.74
N HIS A 19 -11.95 2.66 2.82
CA HIS A 19 -11.44 3.21 4.08
C HIS A 19 -10.00 3.72 3.91
N LEU A 20 -9.12 2.91 3.32
CA LEU A 20 -7.74 3.34 3.05
C LEU A 20 -7.70 4.50 2.04
N SER A 21 -8.51 4.48 0.99
CA SER A 21 -8.61 5.59 0.04
C SER A 21 -9.05 6.90 0.70
N GLY A 22 -9.99 6.85 1.66
CA GLY A 22 -10.38 8.01 2.45
C GLY A 22 -9.25 8.56 3.32
N ILE A 23 -8.50 7.67 3.98
CA ILE A 23 -7.31 8.05 4.77
C ILE A 23 -6.24 8.66 3.88
N VAL A 24 -5.96 8.08 2.71
CA VAL A 24 -5.01 8.63 1.73
C VAL A 24 -5.44 10.04 1.30
N ALA A 25 -6.72 10.29 1.07
CA ALA A 25 -7.21 11.62 0.71
C ALA A 25 -6.96 12.64 1.82
N LEU A 26 -7.17 12.27 3.08
CA LEU A 26 -6.87 13.12 4.24
C LEU A 26 -5.36 13.40 4.37
N LEU A 27 -4.54 12.35 4.30
CA LEU A 27 -3.08 12.48 4.35
C LEU A 27 -2.55 13.35 3.21
N LYS A 28 -3.10 13.22 2.00
CA LYS A 28 -2.73 14.08 0.86
C LYS A 28 -3.14 15.53 1.06
N SER A 29 -4.22 15.78 1.79
CA SER A 29 -4.62 17.14 2.18
C SER A 29 -3.67 17.75 3.22
N SER A 30 -3.23 16.96 4.22
CA SER A 30 -2.26 17.41 5.23
C SER A 30 -0.83 17.55 4.67
N HIS A 31 -0.46 16.68 3.73
CA HIS A 31 0.87 16.58 3.13
C HIS A 31 0.81 16.66 1.59
N PRO A 32 0.51 17.84 1.01
CA PRO A 32 0.29 17.97 -0.44
C PRO A 32 1.47 17.52 -1.31
N ASN A 33 2.69 17.56 -0.76
CA ASN A 33 3.92 17.24 -1.49
C ASN A 33 4.30 15.75 -1.42
N TRP A 34 3.63 14.93 -0.59
CA TRP A 34 3.95 13.51 -0.52
C TRP A 34 3.63 12.81 -1.84
N SER A 35 4.57 11.99 -2.29
CA SER A 35 4.34 11.05 -3.38
C SER A 35 3.33 9.96 -2.95
N PRO A 36 2.77 9.19 -3.90
CA PRO A 36 2.00 8.00 -3.57
C PRO A 36 2.79 6.98 -2.73
N ALA A 37 4.09 6.82 -3.00
CA ALA A 37 4.96 5.92 -2.26
C ALA A 37 5.22 6.42 -0.83
N ALA A 38 5.47 7.71 -0.65
CA ALA A 38 5.59 8.37 0.65
C ALA A 38 4.33 8.18 1.50
N THR A 39 3.14 8.40 0.91
CA THR A 39 1.86 8.23 1.60
C THR A 39 1.64 6.77 2.02
N LYS A 40 1.94 5.82 1.11
CA LYS A 40 1.90 4.39 1.43
C LYS A 40 2.86 4.04 2.57
N SER A 41 4.09 4.56 2.53
CA SER A 41 5.09 4.33 3.57
C SER A 41 4.63 4.86 4.93
N ALA A 42 4.09 6.07 4.98
CA ALA A 42 3.59 6.68 6.20
C ALA A 42 2.50 5.80 6.84
N MET A 43 1.56 5.31 6.02
CA MET A 43 0.51 4.39 6.48
C MET A 43 1.07 3.06 6.98
N MET A 44 1.99 2.44 6.24
CA MET A 44 2.54 1.12 6.59
C MET A 44 3.44 1.15 7.83
N THR A 45 4.26 2.18 8.01
CA THR A 45 5.21 2.28 9.13
C THR A 45 4.55 2.72 10.45
N SER A 46 3.30 3.18 10.36
CA SER A 46 2.54 3.73 11.50
C SER A 46 1.39 2.83 11.94
N THR A 47 1.29 1.61 11.44
CA THR A 47 0.22 0.65 11.79
C THR A 47 0.32 0.17 13.24
N ASP A 48 -0.82 -0.26 13.77
CA ASP A 48 -0.89 -0.97 15.04
C ASP A 48 -0.89 -2.49 14.79
N LEU A 49 -0.08 -3.22 15.56
CA LEU A 49 0.01 -4.69 15.52
C LEU A 49 -0.79 -5.38 16.64
N PHE A 50 -1.27 -4.59 17.61
CA PHE A 50 -2.00 -5.05 18.77
C PHE A 50 -3.42 -4.49 18.74
N ASN A 51 -4.37 -5.28 19.24
CA ASN A 51 -5.74 -4.85 19.45
C ASN A 51 -5.85 -3.96 20.70
N ILE A 52 -7.07 -3.48 20.97
CA ILE A 52 -7.37 -2.62 22.12
C ILE A 52 -7.10 -3.26 23.49
N GLU A 53 -6.98 -4.59 23.56
CA GLU A 53 -6.62 -5.33 24.78
C GLU A 53 -5.10 -5.51 24.93
N GLY A 54 -4.30 -4.93 24.01
CA GLY A 54 -2.85 -5.11 23.98
C GLY A 54 -2.40 -6.50 23.52
N LYS A 55 -3.29 -7.29 22.90
CA LYS A 55 -2.97 -8.62 22.34
C LYS A 55 -2.66 -8.51 20.85
N PRO A 56 -1.80 -9.37 20.29
CA PRO A 56 -1.56 -9.39 18.85
C PRO A 56 -2.87 -9.53 18.07
N ILE A 57 -2.97 -8.83 16.94
CA ILE A 57 -4.06 -9.03 15.99
C ILE A 57 -4.01 -10.49 15.52
N VAL A 58 -5.18 -11.14 15.43
CA VAL A 58 -5.32 -12.53 15.01
C VAL A 58 -5.94 -12.64 13.62
N ASP A 59 -5.64 -13.74 12.93
CA ASP A 59 -6.25 -14.12 11.66
C ASP A 59 -7.61 -14.81 11.88
N GLU A 60 -8.23 -15.26 10.79
CA GLU A 60 -9.53 -15.95 10.81
C GLU A 60 -9.51 -17.29 11.57
N THR A 61 -8.32 -17.87 11.79
CA THR A 61 -8.11 -19.10 12.57
C THR A 61 -7.82 -18.82 14.04
N LEU A 62 -7.93 -17.56 14.46
CA LEU A 62 -7.64 -17.07 15.81
C LEU A 62 -6.18 -17.25 16.22
N GLN A 63 -5.27 -17.35 15.25
CA GLN A 63 -3.83 -17.35 15.50
C GLN A 63 -3.25 -15.96 15.26
N PRO A 64 -2.11 -15.59 15.87
CA PRO A 64 -1.45 -14.32 15.59
C PRO A 64 -1.24 -14.10 14.09
N ALA A 65 -1.78 -12.99 13.57
CA ALA A 65 -1.75 -12.70 12.15
C ALA A 65 -0.32 -12.43 11.68
N ASN A 66 0.08 -13.08 10.59
CA ASN A 66 1.37 -12.85 9.97
C ASN A 66 1.29 -11.74 8.89
N VAL A 67 2.44 -11.43 8.29
CA VAL A 67 2.56 -10.37 7.27
C VAL A 67 1.74 -10.66 6.00
N PHE A 68 1.44 -11.93 5.71
CA PHE A 68 0.62 -12.30 4.56
C PHE A 68 -0.87 -12.08 4.83
N ALA A 69 -1.30 -12.08 6.09
CA ALA A 69 -2.68 -11.83 6.49
C ALA A 69 -2.99 -10.33 6.62
N THR A 70 -2.09 -9.54 7.22
CA THR A 70 -2.36 -8.13 7.58
C THR A 70 -1.40 -7.12 6.95
N GLY A 71 -0.40 -7.58 6.20
CA GLY A 71 0.66 -6.71 5.71
C GLY A 71 1.44 -6.11 6.86
N ALA A 72 1.43 -4.78 6.96
CA ALA A 72 2.09 -4.05 8.04
C ALA A 72 1.26 -3.99 9.34
N GLY A 73 -0.05 -4.29 9.30
CA GLY A 73 -0.94 -4.22 10.47
C GLY A 73 -2.18 -3.36 10.25
N HIS A 74 -2.88 -3.02 11.33
CA HIS A 74 -4.08 -2.19 11.28
C HIS A 74 -3.72 -0.72 11.09
N VAL A 75 -4.42 -0.02 10.19
CA VAL A 75 -4.12 1.38 9.89
C VAL A 75 -4.38 2.28 11.09
N ASN A 76 -3.45 3.20 11.37
CA ASN A 76 -3.63 4.26 12.35
C ASN A 76 -3.49 5.63 11.67
N PRO A 77 -4.61 6.30 11.30
CA PRO A 77 -4.57 7.54 10.54
C PRO A 77 -3.86 8.68 11.28
N CYS A 78 -4.01 8.74 12.60
CA CYS A 78 -3.41 9.79 13.42
C CYS A 78 -1.88 9.66 13.46
N ARG A 79 -1.36 8.44 13.58
CA ARG A 79 0.09 8.20 13.54
C ARG A 79 0.65 8.36 12.13
N ALA A 80 -0.09 7.95 11.11
CA ALA A 80 0.31 8.10 9.71
C ALA A 80 0.44 9.57 9.26
N ASP A 81 -0.24 10.51 9.93
CA ASP A 81 -0.08 11.95 9.67
C ASP A 81 1.28 12.50 10.13
N ASN A 82 1.93 11.84 11.10
CA ASN A 82 3.29 12.18 11.53
C ASN A 82 4.12 10.90 11.76
N PRO A 83 4.56 10.22 10.67
CA PRO A 83 5.19 8.90 10.74
C PRO A 83 6.66 8.95 11.22
N GLY A 84 7.22 10.15 11.42
CA GLY A 84 8.64 10.36 11.72
C GLY A 84 9.55 10.22 10.49
N PHE A 85 9.48 9.09 9.79
CA PHE A 85 10.21 8.84 8.54
C PHE A 85 9.33 8.19 7.48
N ILE A 86 9.71 8.36 6.21
CA ILE A 86 9.05 7.76 5.05
C ILE A 86 10.11 7.13 4.12
N TYR A 87 9.77 5.97 3.56
CA TYR A 87 10.50 5.32 2.47
C TYR A 87 9.86 5.75 1.15
N ASP A 88 10.38 6.84 0.58
CA ASP A 88 9.91 7.33 -0.72
C ASP A 88 10.68 6.69 -1.87
N ILE A 89 9.99 6.47 -2.99
CA ILE A 89 10.56 5.98 -4.25
C ILE A 89 9.83 6.63 -5.42
N GLN A 90 10.56 6.83 -6.52
CA GLN A 90 10.03 7.44 -7.74
C GLN A 90 9.49 6.37 -8.70
N PRO A 91 8.59 6.75 -9.63
CA PRO A 91 8.10 5.86 -10.69
C PRO A 91 9.22 5.16 -11.48
N ASP A 92 10.34 5.85 -11.70
CA ASP A 92 11.48 5.32 -12.43
C ASP A 92 12.19 4.19 -11.67
N ASP A 93 12.22 4.22 -10.33
CA ASP A 93 12.79 3.14 -9.52
C ASP A 93 12.04 1.81 -9.75
N TYR A 94 10.72 1.87 -10.00
CA TYR A 94 9.95 0.68 -10.37
C TYR A 94 10.33 0.13 -11.75
N ILE A 95 10.67 1.00 -12.71
CA ILE A 95 11.18 0.57 -14.03
C ILE A 95 12.51 -0.15 -13.85
N LEU A 96 13.44 0.42 -13.08
CA LEU A 96 14.75 -0.20 -12.80
C LEU A 96 14.58 -1.56 -12.12
N TYR A 97 13.65 -1.68 -11.19
CA TYR A 97 13.32 -2.94 -10.52
C TYR A 97 12.72 -3.97 -11.47
N LEU A 98 11.74 -3.59 -12.31
CA LEU A 98 11.13 -4.49 -13.30
C LEU A 98 12.17 -4.97 -14.33
N CYS A 99 13.01 -4.07 -14.84
CA CYS A 99 14.14 -4.45 -15.70
C CYS A 99 15.12 -5.39 -14.98
N GLY A 100 15.39 -5.17 -13.68
CA GLY A 100 16.23 -6.02 -12.85
C GLY A 100 15.66 -7.42 -12.59
N LEU A 101 14.33 -7.56 -12.58
CA LEU A 101 13.64 -8.86 -12.51
C LEU A 101 13.68 -9.66 -13.83
N GLY A 102 14.16 -9.04 -14.93
CA GLY A 102 14.27 -9.70 -16.24
C GLY A 102 13.04 -9.57 -17.12
N TYR A 103 12.12 -8.65 -16.82
CA TYR A 103 11.04 -8.29 -17.74
C TYR A 103 11.60 -7.68 -19.02
N LYS A 104 10.93 -7.92 -20.14
CA LYS A 104 11.30 -7.38 -21.46
C LYS A 104 10.88 -5.93 -21.60
N ASP A 105 11.59 -5.19 -22.45
CA ASP A 105 11.30 -3.80 -22.82
C ASP A 105 9.82 -3.56 -23.16
N GLU A 106 9.20 -4.46 -23.94
CA GLU A 106 7.78 -4.37 -24.29
C GLU A 106 6.82 -4.54 -23.11
N GLU A 107 7.19 -5.39 -22.14
CA GLU A 107 6.36 -5.66 -20.95
C GLU A 107 6.42 -4.47 -20.01
N VAL A 108 7.62 -3.98 -19.74
CA VAL A 108 7.83 -2.79 -18.91
C VAL A 108 7.23 -1.56 -19.59
N GLY A 109 7.38 -1.42 -20.91
CA GLY A 109 6.80 -0.31 -21.66
C GLY A 109 5.27 -0.30 -21.67
N LYS A 110 4.61 -1.46 -21.65
CA LYS A 110 3.16 -1.57 -21.46
C LYS A 110 2.71 -1.09 -20.08
N ILE A 111 3.46 -1.43 -19.03
CA ILE A 111 3.17 -1.01 -17.65
C ILE A 111 3.42 0.50 -17.47
N ALA A 112 4.55 0.99 -17.97
CA ALA A 112 4.96 2.39 -17.84
C ALA A 112 4.23 3.33 -18.82
N HIS A 113 3.48 2.78 -19.78
CA HIS A 113 2.83 3.52 -20.87
C HIS A 113 3.80 4.42 -21.68
N ARG A 114 5.07 4.00 -21.80
CA ARG A 114 6.11 4.68 -22.59
C ARG A 114 7.15 3.67 -23.10
N SER A 115 7.90 4.03 -24.13
CA SER A 115 9.01 3.19 -24.61
C SER A 115 10.12 3.15 -23.57
N ILE A 116 10.57 1.94 -23.21
CA ILE A 116 11.63 1.67 -22.23
C ILE A 116 12.64 0.73 -22.87
N LYS A 117 13.93 0.94 -22.59
CA LYS A 117 15.01 0.02 -22.95
C LYS A 117 15.78 -0.42 -21.71
N CYS A 118 15.51 -1.61 -21.20
CA CYS A 118 16.15 -2.15 -20.01
C CYS A 118 17.66 -2.43 -20.18
N SER A 119 18.20 -2.36 -21.41
CA SER A 119 19.64 -2.41 -21.67
C SER A 119 20.35 -1.09 -21.34
N GLU A 120 19.63 0.03 -21.37
CA GLU A 120 20.16 1.38 -21.17
C GLU A 120 19.93 1.89 -19.72
N GLU A 121 19.11 1.17 -18.93
CA GLU A 121 18.76 1.50 -17.55
C GLU A 121 19.61 0.75 -16.49
N PRO A 122 20.02 1.40 -15.38
CA PRO A 122 20.67 0.73 -14.26
C PRO A 122 19.72 -0.28 -13.58
N ARG A 123 20.19 -1.51 -13.32
CA ARG A 123 19.33 -2.57 -12.77
C ARG A 123 19.42 -2.64 -11.25
N ILE A 124 18.29 -2.48 -10.56
CA ILE A 124 18.17 -2.87 -9.16
C ILE A 124 18.09 -4.39 -9.12
N ARG A 125 19.10 -5.05 -8.56
CA ARG A 125 19.14 -6.52 -8.47
C ARG A 125 18.12 -7.01 -7.46
N LYS A 126 17.60 -8.21 -7.70
CA LYS A 126 16.80 -8.94 -6.71
C LYS A 126 17.67 -9.26 -5.50
N GLU A 127 17.28 -8.81 -4.32
CA GLU A 127 17.84 -9.32 -3.06
C GLU A 127 17.35 -10.78 -2.92
N SER A 128 18.29 -11.73 -2.83
CA SER A 128 18.06 -13.17 -2.78
C SER A 128 17.90 -13.69 -1.37
#